data_AF-A0A7S4FPY5-F1
#
_entry.id   AF-A0A7S4FPY5-F1
#
_cell.length_a   1.000
_cell.length_b   1.000
_cell.length_c   1.000
_cell.angle_alpha   90.00
_cell.angle_beta   90.00
_cell.angle_gamma   90.00
#
_symmetry.space_group_name_H-M   'P 1'
#
loop_
_entity.id
_entity.type
_entity.pdbx_description
1 polymer ?
#
loop_
_entity_poly.entity_id
_entity_poly.type
_entity_poly.pdbx_seq_one_letter_code
_entity_poly.pdbx_strand_id
1 'polypeptide(L)'
;MSVEYATLVPKPSESANTRCAVSLFFGLTAGVVAALLMGGTSNQNLYATGVRAAPAMIQRAIPTAAPRAAPLPRVAHNTKKASTAEDYEIVEANQYMVPQQTPQQLSTLALGLLCAAGGIGGALFGRAMAMRPSAPETSAQLQSIAMMSTAAETATGALMFPGQGTQFVGMAADVIEKNGPGKALFDRASEVLGYDLTALLLEGPAEKLNATSYSQPAVMVSSLAALEELKAENPDLMAGIGHVAGFSLGEITALVAAGALSFEDGLKLVKVRAEAMQASCDLKPSGMGSITGLSDEQMEELISGTLAETSGSLQIANYLFPGGRVISGDVESVDIACEKAKEMGAAAASKLVVAGAFHTAFMDPAKEAVAAALADIEVKLPSGLNLYSNVTAEPYTSAEQIKELLVQQVVSPVKWEQTAATLGALDGDLYEIGAGQQLKAMMKRVDKKAFRRVTTVGGWRPPRK
;
A
#
# COMPACT_ATOMS: atom_id res chain seq x y z
N MET A 1 0.70 38.91 -48.39
CA MET A 1 1.00 39.86 -47.28
C MET A 1 0.10 39.50 -46.11
N SER A 2 0.49 39.85 -44.89
CA SER A 2 -0.21 39.49 -43.66
C SER A 2 -1.60 40.12 -43.55
N VAL A 3 -2.51 39.40 -42.89
CA VAL A 3 -3.80 39.89 -42.42
C VAL A 3 -3.92 39.50 -40.96
N GLU A 4 -3.90 40.50 -40.07
CA GLU A 4 -4.40 40.32 -38.71
C GLU A 4 -5.92 40.44 -38.73
N TYR A 5 -6.62 39.59 -37.98
CA TYR A 5 -7.91 39.91 -37.39
C TYR A 5 -8.09 39.09 -36.12
N ALA A 6 -8.42 39.76 -35.01
CA ALA A 6 -8.84 39.13 -33.78
C ALA A 6 -10.37 39.02 -33.73
N THR A 7 -10.90 37.93 -33.18
CA THR A 7 -12.34 37.81 -32.91
C THR A 7 -12.64 36.99 -31.65
N LEU A 8 -13.32 37.68 -30.73
CA LEU A 8 -14.22 37.25 -29.65
C LEU A 8 -14.63 35.76 -29.60
N VAL A 9 -14.62 35.18 -28.39
CA VAL A 9 -15.10 33.82 -28.08
C VAL A 9 -16.45 33.89 -27.34
N PRO A 10 -17.47 33.10 -27.71
CA PRO A 10 -18.76 33.05 -27.03
C PRO A 10 -18.76 32.17 -25.77
N LYS A 11 -19.67 32.44 -24.82
CA LYS A 11 -19.95 31.55 -23.67
C LYS A 11 -20.54 30.20 -24.13
N PRO A 12 -19.96 29.06 -23.74
CA PRO A 12 -20.63 27.75 -23.87
C PRO A 12 -21.62 27.52 -22.72
N SER A 13 -22.76 26.92 -23.04
CA SER A 13 -23.70 26.34 -22.06
C SER A 13 -23.26 24.94 -21.61
N GLU A 14 -23.87 24.43 -20.54
CA GLU A 14 -23.59 23.08 -20.03
C GLU A 14 -23.94 21.97 -21.03
N SER A 15 -22.95 21.14 -21.39
CA SER A 15 -23.03 19.67 -21.33
C SER A 15 -21.79 19.03 -21.97
N ALA A 16 -21.41 17.86 -21.43
CA ALA A 16 -20.52 16.84 -21.99
C ALA A 16 -19.27 17.28 -22.80
N ASN A 17 -18.08 16.89 -22.32
CA ASN A 17 -16.95 16.74 -23.24
C ASN A 17 -16.06 15.53 -22.91
N THR A 18 -15.52 14.92 -23.96
CA THR A 18 -14.74 13.67 -23.92
C THR A 18 -13.31 13.92 -24.42
N ARG A 19 -12.38 13.03 -24.08
CA ARG A 19 -11.00 12.92 -24.58
C ARG A 19 -10.79 13.52 -25.99
N CYS A 20 -9.91 14.52 -26.14
CA CYS A 20 -8.67 14.40 -26.93
C CYS A 20 -7.85 15.70 -27.08
N ALA A 21 -6.53 15.49 -27.28
CA ALA A 21 -5.56 16.35 -27.98
C ALA A 21 -5.27 17.79 -27.48
N VAL A 22 -4.08 17.95 -26.87
CA VAL A 22 -3.17 19.07 -27.18
C VAL A 22 -1.79 18.49 -27.50
N SER A 23 -1.39 18.56 -28.77
CA SER A 23 -0.02 18.23 -29.21
C SER A 23 0.72 19.52 -29.57
N LEU A 24 1.37 20.15 -28.58
CA LEU A 24 2.18 21.37 -28.80
C LEU A 24 3.13 21.63 -27.62
N PHE A 25 4.32 21.00 -27.64
CA PHE A 25 5.60 21.55 -27.17
C PHE A 25 6.71 20.49 -27.33
N PHE A 26 7.31 20.42 -28.52
CA PHE A 26 8.55 19.66 -28.77
C PHE A 26 9.64 20.66 -29.16
N GLY A 27 10.61 20.88 -28.27
CA GLY A 27 11.72 21.80 -28.51
C GLY A 27 12.61 21.99 -27.28
N LEU A 28 13.91 21.70 -27.45
CA LEU A 28 15.01 21.95 -26.49
C LEU A 28 14.92 21.31 -25.09
N THR A 29 15.03 19.97 -25.00
CA THR A 29 15.80 19.29 -23.91
C THR A 29 16.46 17.95 -24.32
N ALA A 30 16.45 17.58 -25.60
CA ALA A 30 17.06 16.34 -26.10
C ALA A 30 18.35 16.64 -26.91
N GLY A 31 19.47 16.94 -26.23
CA GLY A 31 20.67 17.42 -26.93
C GLY A 31 21.95 17.61 -26.11
N VAL A 32 22.24 16.77 -25.11
CA VAL A 32 23.53 16.81 -24.37
C VAL A 32 24.16 15.42 -24.17
N VAL A 33 23.39 14.40 -23.78
CA VAL A 33 23.92 13.07 -23.36
C VAL A 33 24.13 12.09 -24.53
N ALA A 34 24.63 12.59 -25.67
CA ALA A 34 24.86 11.80 -26.88
C ALA A 34 26.20 12.14 -27.60
N ALA A 35 27.21 12.57 -26.85
CA ALA A 35 28.48 13.08 -27.40
C ALA A 35 29.74 12.65 -26.63
N LEU A 36 29.72 11.48 -25.96
CA LEU A 36 30.84 11.02 -25.10
C LEU A 36 31.23 9.54 -25.23
N LEU A 37 30.71 8.81 -26.23
CA LEU A 37 30.99 7.38 -26.45
C LEU A 37 31.38 7.02 -27.90
N MET A 38 32.05 7.94 -28.62
CA MET A 38 32.78 7.61 -29.86
C MET A 38 34.18 8.24 -29.85
N GLY A 39 35.12 7.54 -29.20
CA GLY A 39 36.54 7.87 -29.15
C GLY A 39 37.39 6.61 -29.21
N GLY A 40 37.39 5.93 -30.36
CA GLY A 40 38.09 4.66 -30.52
C GLY A 40 39.58 4.84 -30.83
N THR A 41 40.44 4.10 -30.13
CA THR A 41 41.84 3.85 -30.51
C THR A 41 42.10 2.35 -30.53
N SER A 42 42.67 1.86 -31.62
CA SER A 42 42.88 0.43 -31.89
C SER A 42 44.28 -0.03 -31.52
N ASN A 43 44.41 -1.26 -31.00
CA ASN A 43 45.56 -2.10 -31.29
C ASN A 43 45.24 -3.61 -31.17
N GLN A 44 46.13 -4.45 -31.70
CA GLN A 44 45.91 -5.88 -31.98
C GLN A 44 46.49 -6.80 -30.89
N ASN A 45 45.85 -7.95 -30.60
CA ASN A 45 46.28 -9.27 -31.10
C ASN A 45 45.65 -10.48 -30.38
N LEU A 46 45.35 -11.54 -31.17
CA LEU A 46 45.37 -13.01 -30.87
C LEU A 46 44.53 -13.54 -29.66
N TYR A 47 43.93 -14.74 -29.67
CA TYR A 47 44.18 -15.97 -30.44
C TYR A 47 42.88 -16.63 -30.98
N ALA A 48 43.03 -17.69 -31.81
CA ALA A 48 41.96 -18.61 -32.24
C ALA A 48 41.47 -19.50 -31.06
N THR A 49 40.34 -20.25 -31.10
CA THR A 49 39.71 -21.11 -32.13
C THR A 49 38.18 -21.24 -31.83
N GLY A 50 37.27 -21.80 -32.65
CA GLY A 50 37.31 -22.40 -34.00
C GLY A 50 36.23 -23.49 -34.17
N VAL A 51 35.93 -23.90 -35.41
CA VAL A 51 35.20 -25.15 -35.82
C VAL A 51 33.64 -25.16 -35.89
N ARG A 52 33.14 -24.98 -37.14
CA ARG A 52 31.97 -25.63 -37.80
C ARG A 52 30.52 -25.19 -37.51
N ALA A 53 29.62 -25.66 -38.39
CA ALA A 53 28.26 -25.17 -38.64
C ALA A 53 27.28 -26.32 -38.99
N ALA A 54 25.97 -25.97 -39.01
CA ALA A 54 24.86 -26.35 -39.92
C ALA A 54 24.98 -27.61 -40.85
N PRO A 55 23.86 -28.29 -41.25
CA PRO A 55 22.58 -27.63 -41.60
C PRO A 55 21.24 -28.42 -41.49
N ALA A 56 20.16 -27.74 -41.92
CA ALA A 56 19.12 -28.21 -42.87
C ALA A 56 17.67 -28.55 -42.41
N MET A 57 16.74 -27.84 -43.07
CA MET A 57 15.41 -28.24 -43.57
C MET A 57 14.27 -28.64 -42.61
N ILE A 58 13.13 -27.93 -42.73
CA ILE A 58 11.97 -28.36 -43.56
C ILE A 58 11.16 -27.12 -43.99
N GLN A 59 10.50 -27.18 -45.15
CA GLN A 59 9.61 -26.12 -45.68
C GLN A 59 8.14 -26.51 -45.54
N ARG A 60 7.23 -25.53 -45.39
CA ARG A 60 6.01 -25.41 -46.22
C ARG A 60 5.35 -24.01 -46.09
N ALA A 61 4.36 -23.74 -46.95
CA ALA A 61 3.99 -22.39 -47.38
C ALA A 61 2.54 -21.99 -47.04
N ILE A 62 2.30 -20.67 -47.14
CA ILE A 62 1.01 -19.98 -47.02
C ILE A 62 0.17 -20.19 -48.29
N PRO A 63 -1.17 -20.24 -48.17
CA PRO A 63 -2.03 -19.48 -49.10
C PRO A 63 -3.06 -18.59 -48.39
N THR A 64 -3.53 -17.57 -49.12
CA THR A 64 -4.36 -16.45 -48.65
C THR A 64 -5.86 -16.61 -48.93
N ALA A 65 -6.74 -16.07 -48.08
CA ALA A 65 -8.08 -15.60 -48.48
C ALA A 65 -8.71 -14.63 -47.45
N ALA A 66 -9.45 -13.61 -47.93
CA ALA A 66 -10.33 -12.74 -47.13
C ALA A 66 -11.35 -12.02 -48.05
N PRO A 67 -12.62 -11.82 -47.62
CA PRO A 67 -13.53 -10.91 -48.33
C PRO A 67 -14.34 -9.92 -47.45
N ARG A 68 -14.19 -8.63 -47.77
CA ARG A 68 -15.18 -7.51 -47.82
C ARG A 68 -16.36 -7.41 -46.82
N ALA A 69 -16.53 -6.18 -46.31
CA ALA A 69 -17.82 -5.52 -46.11
C ALA A 69 -17.81 -4.12 -46.79
N ALA A 70 -18.95 -3.42 -46.88
CA ALA A 70 -19.17 -2.22 -47.72
C ALA A 70 -19.85 -1.04 -46.95
N PRO A 71 -19.94 0.19 -47.51
CA PRO A 71 -19.99 1.44 -46.72
C PRO A 71 -21.38 2.10 -46.55
N LEU A 72 -21.42 3.17 -45.73
CA LEU A 72 -22.56 4.08 -45.52
C LEU A 72 -22.34 5.48 -46.17
N PRO A 73 -23.39 6.27 -46.44
CA PRO A 73 -23.35 7.42 -47.37
C PRO A 73 -23.15 8.82 -46.73
N ARG A 74 -22.94 9.83 -47.60
CA ARG A 74 -22.92 11.28 -47.29
C ARG A 74 -24.25 11.97 -47.61
N VAL A 75 -24.54 13.09 -46.93
CA VAL A 75 -25.44 14.18 -47.39
C VAL A 75 -24.76 15.54 -47.05
N ALA A 76 -25.17 16.66 -47.67
CA ALA A 76 -24.43 17.95 -47.65
C ALA A 76 -25.30 19.19 -47.32
N HIS A 77 -24.59 20.31 -47.08
CA HIS A 77 -24.99 21.75 -47.05
C HIS A 77 -26.48 22.18 -47.14
N ASN A 78 -26.88 23.18 -46.33
CA ASN A 78 -26.89 24.60 -46.77
C ASN A 78 -27.01 25.60 -45.58
N THR A 79 -27.34 26.88 -45.85
CA THR A 79 -27.08 28.07 -45.00
C THR A 79 -28.27 29.05 -44.95
N LYS A 80 -28.42 29.81 -43.84
CA LYS A 80 -28.54 31.30 -43.78
C LYS A 80 -29.01 31.88 -42.42
N LYS A 81 -28.47 33.08 -42.12
CA LYS A 81 -29.01 34.28 -41.39
C LYS A 81 -30.41 34.22 -40.74
N ALA A 82 -30.72 34.91 -39.63
CA ALA A 82 -29.99 35.74 -38.63
C ALA A 82 -31.00 36.06 -37.45
N SER A 83 -30.79 36.88 -36.40
CA SER A 83 -29.73 37.84 -35.97
C SER A 83 -29.49 37.71 -34.43
N THR A 84 -29.40 38.67 -33.48
CA THR A 84 -29.54 40.15 -33.37
C THR A 84 -28.78 40.69 -32.12
N ALA A 85 -29.17 41.83 -31.52
CA ALA A 85 -28.56 42.51 -30.36
C ALA A 85 -29.10 41.96 -28.99
N GLU A 86 -28.66 42.38 -27.79
CA GLU A 86 -27.83 43.53 -27.36
C GLU A 86 -27.11 43.27 -25.99
N ASP A 87 -26.57 44.33 -25.36
CA ASP A 87 -26.07 44.46 -23.96
C ASP A 87 -24.70 43.89 -23.52
N TYR A 88 -24.00 44.71 -22.72
CA TYR A 88 -22.72 44.49 -22.02
C TYR A 88 -22.77 45.20 -20.65
N GLU A 89 -22.02 44.72 -19.65
CA GLU A 89 -21.80 45.43 -18.39
C GLU A 89 -20.33 45.34 -17.95
N ILE A 90 -19.84 46.35 -17.21
CA ILE A 90 -18.44 46.49 -16.77
C ILE A 90 -18.41 46.44 -15.24
N VAL A 91 -17.50 45.64 -14.68
CA VAL A 91 -17.15 45.65 -13.24
C VAL A 91 -15.63 45.73 -13.11
N GLU A 92 -15.17 46.48 -12.12
CA GLU A 92 -13.80 47.00 -12.04
C GLU A 92 -12.73 45.98 -11.62
N ALA A 93 -11.48 46.27 -11.97
CA ALA A 93 -10.32 45.46 -11.59
C ALA A 93 -9.90 45.73 -10.15
N ASN A 94 -9.55 44.67 -9.41
CA ASN A 94 -8.89 44.77 -8.11
C ASN A 94 -7.57 43.99 -8.10
N GLN A 95 -6.58 44.51 -7.37
CA GLN A 95 -5.18 44.09 -7.49
C GLN A 95 -4.90 42.77 -6.76
N TYR A 96 -4.34 41.78 -7.45
CA TYR A 96 -3.77 40.58 -6.80
C TYR A 96 -2.27 40.76 -6.56
N MET A 97 -1.89 40.80 -5.28
CA MET A 97 -0.50 40.74 -4.82
C MET A 97 0.10 39.35 -5.11
N VAL A 98 1.30 39.33 -5.68
CA VAL A 98 2.12 38.10 -5.80
C VAL A 98 2.93 37.93 -4.52
N PRO A 99 2.83 36.79 -3.80
CA PRO A 99 3.69 36.51 -2.65
C PRO A 99 5.17 36.40 -3.07
N GLN A 100 6.07 37.10 -2.39
CA GLN A 100 7.51 36.97 -2.64
C GLN A 100 8.04 35.64 -2.10
N GLN A 101 8.71 34.86 -2.95
CA GLN A 101 9.48 33.70 -2.51
C GLN A 101 10.80 34.15 -1.86
N THR A 102 11.16 33.54 -0.73
CA THR A 102 12.36 33.90 0.03
C THR A 102 13.63 33.27 -0.58
N PRO A 103 14.83 33.88 -0.46
CA PRO A 103 16.03 33.48 -1.21
C PRO A 103 16.66 32.12 -0.83
N GLN A 104 15.97 31.27 -0.05
CA GLN A 104 16.59 30.15 0.68
C GLN A 104 16.37 28.76 0.04
N GLN A 105 15.63 28.67 -1.06
CA GLN A 105 15.42 27.42 -1.81
C GLN A 105 16.27 27.28 -3.09
N LEU A 106 16.96 28.34 -3.53
CA LEU A 106 17.78 28.32 -4.76
C LEU A 106 19.22 27.81 -4.55
N SER A 107 19.71 27.76 -3.30
CA SER A 107 21.09 27.34 -2.98
C SER A 107 21.32 25.83 -3.11
N THR A 108 20.33 25.00 -2.76
CA THR A 108 20.49 23.54 -2.70
C THR A 108 20.63 22.90 -4.09
N LEU A 109 19.81 23.32 -5.06
CA LEU A 109 19.93 22.87 -6.45
C LEU A 109 21.23 23.35 -7.13
N ALA A 110 21.71 24.56 -6.78
CA ALA A 110 22.92 25.12 -7.36
C ALA A 110 24.19 24.34 -6.97
N LEU A 111 24.30 23.87 -5.72
CA LEU A 111 25.44 23.04 -5.30
C LEU A 111 25.41 21.63 -5.94
N GLY A 112 24.23 21.03 -6.09
CA GLY A 112 24.08 19.68 -6.66
C GLY A 112 24.66 19.56 -8.08
N LEU A 113 24.37 20.52 -8.97
CA LEU A 113 24.93 20.53 -10.32
C LEU A 113 26.45 20.81 -10.35
N LEU A 114 26.97 21.58 -9.39
CA LEU A 114 28.40 21.93 -9.34
C LEU A 114 29.31 20.74 -8.99
N CYS A 115 28.82 19.77 -8.20
CA CYS A 115 29.57 18.53 -7.94
C CYS A 115 29.55 17.55 -9.13
N ALA A 116 28.53 17.59 -9.99
CA ALA A 116 28.39 16.67 -11.13
C ALA A 116 29.29 17.02 -12.34
N ALA A 117 29.85 18.23 -12.40
CA ALA A 117 30.67 18.73 -13.51
C ALA A 117 32.18 18.78 -13.20
N GLY A 118 32.63 18.10 -12.13
CA GLY A 118 34.02 18.13 -11.63
C GLY A 118 35.06 17.36 -12.46
N GLY A 119 35.10 17.53 -13.78
CA GLY A 119 36.05 16.84 -14.65
C GLY A 119 36.30 17.57 -15.98
N ILE A 120 37.58 17.62 -16.40
CA ILE A 120 38.13 18.33 -17.57
C ILE A 120 38.22 19.86 -17.36
N GLY A 121 39.41 20.43 -17.61
CA GLY A 121 39.63 21.89 -17.71
C GLY A 121 40.56 22.47 -16.64
N GLY A 122 41.86 22.54 -16.94
CA GLY A 122 42.84 23.23 -16.10
C GLY A 122 43.20 24.63 -16.63
N ALA A 123 43.55 25.52 -15.71
CA ALA A 123 44.08 26.89 -15.89
C ALA A 123 43.09 28.01 -16.30
N LEU A 124 43.47 29.24 -15.88
CA LEU A 124 42.92 30.56 -16.26
C LEU A 124 41.47 30.90 -15.82
N PHE A 125 41.29 31.25 -14.55
CA PHE A 125 41.18 32.66 -14.12
C PHE A 125 41.42 32.79 -12.60
N GLY A 126 41.70 33.99 -12.08
CA GLY A 126 42.22 34.18 -10.72
C GLY A 126 41.40 35.09 -9.78
N ARG A 127 41.66 34.95 -8.47
CA ARG A 127 41.17 35.78 -7.34
C ARG A 127 39.65 35.87 -7.13
N ALA A 128 39.14 34.98 -6.27
CA ALA A 128 38.02 35.25 -5.37
C ALA A 128 38.34 34.70 -3.96
N MET A 129 37.62 35.14 -2.93
CA MET A 129 37.97 34.90 -1.52
C MET A 129 38.00 33.42 -1.10
N ALA A 130 39.01 33.04 -0.33
CA ALA A 130 39.02 31.77 0.40
C ALA A 130 38.25 31.89 1.71
N MET A 131 37.04 31.34 1.76
CA MET A 131 36.36 31.01 3.02
C MET A 131 36.59 29.54 3.35
N ARG A 132 37.30 29.27 4.46
CA ARG A 132 37.31 27.92 5.06
C ARG A 132 35.98 27.68 5.76
N PRO A 133 35.24 26.59 5.49
CA PRO A 133 34.16 26.17 6.37
C PRO A 133 34.76 25.68 7.71
N SER A 134 34.27 26.23 8.82
CA SER A 134 34.78 25.96 10.17
C SER A 134 33.76 25.19 11.02
N ALA A 135 33.66 23.87 10.81
CA ALA A 135 33.10 22.91 11.75
C ALA A 135 33.36 21.47 11.27
N PRO A 136 33.83 20.53 12.12
CA PRO A 136 33.79 19.10 11.81
C PRO A 136 32.36 18.53 11.86
N GLU A 137 31.52 19.08 12.73
CA GLU A 137 30.21 18.52 13.11
C GLU A 137 29.18 18.54 11.98
N THR A 138 29.16 19.60 11.17
CA THR A 138 28.25 19.69 10.02
C THR A 138 28.59 18.69 8.92
N SER A 139 29.85 18.28 8.77
CA SER A 139 30.21 17.24 7.82
C SER A 139 29.67 15.87 8.25
N ALA A 140 29.71 15.55 9.55
CA ALA A 140 29.15 14.31 10.07
C ALA A 140 27.62 14.27 9.93
N GLN A 141 26.93 15.37 10.24
CA GLN A 141 25.48 15.48 10.07
C GLN A 141 25.03 15.38 8.61
N LEU A 142 25.75 16.02 7.68
CA LEU A 142 25.45 15.91 6.25
C LEU A 142 25.75 14.50 5.71
N GLN A 143 26.79 13.83 6.22
CA GLN A 143 27.08 12.43 5.88
C GLN A 143 26.02 11.47 6.44
N SER A 144 25.54 11.66 7.67
CA SER A 144 24.45 10.82 8.21
C SER A 144 23.14 11.05 7.46
N ILE A 145 22.79 12.30 7.10
CA ILE A 145 21.60 12.60 6.28
C ILE A 145 21.73 11.96 4.90
N ALA A 146 22.89 12.07 4.25
CA ALA A 146 23.13 11.43 2.95
C ALA A 146 23.04 9.89 3.04
N MET A 147 23.65 9.27 4.07
CA MET A 147 23.60 7.83 4.26
C MET A 147 22.20 7.32 4.58
N MET A 148 21.41 8.05 5.40
CA MET A 148 20.00 7.73 5.64
C MET A 148 19.16 7.86 4.36
N SER A 149 19.44 8.87 3.53
CA SER A 149 18.79 9.02 2.22
C SER A 149 19.10 7.85 1.28
N THR A 150 20.34 7.38 1.21
CA THR A 150 20.72 6.24 0.36
C THR A 150 20.29 4.89 0.95
N ALA A 151 20.17 4.78 2.28
CA ALA A 151 19.62 3.60 2.94
C ALA A 151 18.12 3.43 2.60
N ALA A 152 17.35 4.52 2.61
CA ALA A 152 15.94 4.50 2.19
C ALA A 152 15.74 4.08 0.71
N GLU A 153 16.73 4.32 -0.16
CA GLU A 153 16.71 3.84 -1.56
C GLU A 153 17.21 2.38 -1.74
N THR A 154 17.69 1.73 -0.67
CA THR A 154 18.28 0.37 -0.75
C THR A 154 17.69 -0.66 0.23
N ALA A 155 16.95 -0.22 1.25
CA ALA A 155 16.26 -1.09 2.20
C ALA A 155 15.04 -1.79 1.54
N THR A 156 15.22 -3.06 1.16
CA THR A 156 14.23 -3.84 0.39
C THR A 156 13.54 -4.94 1.19
N GLY A 157 13.79 -5.04 2.49
CA GLY A 157 13.08 -5.94 3.40
C GLY A 157 11.75 -5.36 3.91
N ALA A 158 10.89 -6.23 4.45
CA ALA A 158 9.58 -5.84 4.96
C ALA A 158 9.16 -6.52 6.27
N LEU A 159 8.46 -5.77 7.12
CA LEU A 159 7.75 -6.32 8.28
C LEU A 159 6.25 -6.47 7.96
N MET A 160 5.68 -7.61 8.35
CA MET A 160 4.28 -7.99 8.12
C MET A 160 3.61 -8.39 9.44
N PHE A 161 2.54 -7.71 9.82
CA PHE A 161 1.86 -7.95 11.10
C PHE A 161 0.49 -8.64 10.93
N PRO A 162 0.22 -9.76 11.63
CA PRO A 162 -1.02 -10.53 11.49
C PRO A 162 -2.23 -9.80 12.06
N GLY A 163 -3.42 -10.28 11.68
CA GLY A 163 -4.69 -9.78 12.19
C GLY A 163 -5.33 -10.68 13.25
N GLN A 164 -6.53 -10.29 13.67
CA GLN A 164 -7.44 -11.11 14.47
C GLN A 164 -7.69 -12.47 13.80
N GLY A 165 -7.77 -13.53 14.60
CA GLY A 165 -7.85 -14.92 14.15
C GLY A 165 -6.53 -15.70 14.28
N THR A 166 -5.43 -15.03 14.69
CA THR A 166 -4.14 -15.68 15.01
C THR A 166 -3.94 -15.98 16.50
N GLN A 167 -4.77 -15.41 17.39
CA GLN A 167 -4.66 -15.60 18.83
C GLN A 167 -5.02 -17.01 19.31
N PHE A 168 -4.34 -17.47 20.36
CA PHE A 168 -4.66 -18.67 21.12
C PHE A 168 -4.02 -18.60 22.51
N VAL A 169 -4.54 -19.36 23.48
CA VAL A 169 -4.03 -19.41 24.86
C VAL A 169 -2.65 -20.10 24.88
N GLY A 170 -1.66 -19.46 25.49
CA GLY A 170 -0.25 -19.84 25.47
C GLY A 170 0.60 -19.14 24.40
N MET A 171 0.05 -18.20 23.63
CA MET A 171 0.87 -17.37 22.72
C MET A 171 1.71 -16.34 23.52
N ALA A 172 2.91 -16.02 23.02
CA ALA A 172 3.89 -15.14 23.68
C ALA A 172 4.40 -15.60 25.06
N ALA A 173 4.12 -16.83 25.49
CA ALA A 173 4.57 -17.36 26.77
C ALA A 173 6.10 -17.33 26.94
N ASP A 174 6.84 -17.67 25.89
CA ASP A 174 8.30 -17.56 25.84
C ASP A 174 8.83 -16.13 26.02
N VAL A 175 8.21 -15.13 25.40
CA VAL A 175 8.59 -13.71 25.55
C VAL A 175 8.26 -13.19 26.95
N ILE A 176 7.14 -13.64 27.52
CA ILE A 176 6.71 -13.29 28.88
C ILE A 176 7.65 -13.95 29.92
N GLU A 177 7.98 -15.23 29.77
CA GLU A 177 8.87 -15.98 30.66
C GLU A 177 10.34 -15.55 30.56
N LYS A 178 10.82 -15.21 29.36
CA LYS A 178 12.19 -14.70 29.10
C LYS A 178 12.47 -13.39 29.83
N ASN A 179 11.44 -12.61 30.17
CA ASN A 179 11.54 -11.29 30.79
C ASN A 179 12.48 -10.33 30.02
N GLY A 180 12.42 -10.40 28.68
CA GLY A 180 13.19 -9.57 27.76
C GLY A 180 12.54 -8.20 27.49
N PRO A 181 13.09 -7.41 26.54
CA PRO A 181 12.53 -6.09 26.19
C PRO A 181 11.04 -6.11 25.79
N GLY A 182 10.54 -7.22 25.23
CA GLY A 182 9.14 -7.40 24.88
C GLY A 182 8.21 -7.51 26.10
N LYS A 183 8.71 -7.98 27.26
CA LYS A 183 7.88 -8.23 28.46
C LYS A 183 7.18 -6.96 28.96
N ALA A 184 7.89 -5.83 28.96
CA ALA A 184 7.39 -4.56 29.48
C ALA A 184 6.19 -3.99 28.69
N LEU A 185 5.96 -4.45 27.45
CA LEU A 185 4.78 -4.07 26.67
C LEU A 185 3.50 -4.71 27.23
N PHE A 186 3.56 -5.90 27.83
CA PHE A 186 2.38 -6.54 28.44
C PHE A 186 1.94 -5.86 29.73
N ASP A 187 2.88 -5.30 30.50
CA ASP A 187 2.58 -4.55 31.73
C ASP A 187 1.92 -3.20 31.39
N ARG A 188 2.56 -2.40 30.53
CA ARG A 188 1.99 -1.16 29.96
C ARG A 188 0.65 -1.40 29.28
N ALA A 189 0.50 -2.52 28.56
CA ALA A 189 -0.78 -2.87 27.97
C ALA A 189 -1.86 -3.13 29.02
N SER A 190 -1.55 -3.85 30.09
CA SER A 190 -2.52 -4.15 31.15
C SER A 190 -3.00 -2.88 31.87
N GLU A 191 -2.11 -1.89 32.05
CA GLU A 191 -2.46 -0.55 32.55
C GLU A 191 -3.42 0.20 31.61
N VAL A 192 -3.11 0.25 30.30
CA VAL A 192 -3.94 0.95 29.29
C VAL A 192 -5.29 0.25 29.06
N LEU A 193 -5.31 -1.09 29.10
CA LEU A 193 -6.51 -1.89 28.85
C LEU A 193 -7.44 -1.94 30.07
N GLY A 194 -6.88 -1.88 31.29
CA GLY A 194 -7.64 -1.99 32.55
C GLY A 194 -7.91 -3.43 32.98
N TYR A 195 -7.18 -4.40 32.44
CA TYR A 195 -7.23 -5.82 32.82
C TYR A 195 -5.86 -6.47 32.60
N ASP A 196 -5.58 -7.56 33.32
CA ASP A 196 -4.35 -8.34 33.14
C ASP A 196 -4.36 -9.05 31.77
N LEU A 197 -3.54 -8.56 30.84
CA LEU A 197 -3.37 -9.15 29.52
C LEU A 197 -2.48 -10.40 29.58
N THR A 198 -1.53 -10.47 30.52
CA THR A 198 -0.62 -11.61 30.68
C THR A 198 -1.40 -12.86 31.11
N ALA A 199 -2.21 -12.75 32.16
CA ALA A 199 -3.09 -13.85 32.59
C ALA A 199 -4.05 -14.30 31.48
N LEU A 200 -4.63 -13.36 30.72
CA LEU A 200 -5.52 -13.69 29.59
C LEU A 200 -4.80 -14.41 28.45
N LEU A 201 -3.52 -14.11 28.20
CA LEU A 201 -2.71 -14.78 27.20
C LEU A 201 -2.29 -16.19 27.64
N LEU A 202 -1.86 -16.36 28.88
CA LEU A 202 -1.33 -17.62 29.40
C LEU A 202 -2.41 -18.61 29.85
N GLU A 203 -3.47 -18.12 30.49
CA GLU A 203 -4.51 -18.94 31.16
C GLU A 203 -5.87 -18.88 30.45
N GLY A 204 -6.16 -17.79 29.73
CA GLY A 204 -7.41 -17.60 29.00
C GLY A 204 -8.55 -17.02 29.86
N PRO A 205 -9.79 -17.55 29.77
CA PRO A 205 -10.23 -18.67 28.94
C PRO A 205 -10.20 -18.33 27.44
N ALA A 206 -10.14 -19.36 26.60
CA ALA A 206 -10.00 -19.21 25.15
C ALA A 206 -11.17 -18.45 24.50
N GLU A 207 -12.38 -18.62 25.04
CA GLU A 207 -13.61 -17.95 24.61
C GLU A 207 -13.50 -16.43 24.81
N LYS A 208 -12.93 -15.99 25.95
CA LYS A 208 -12.68 -14.58 26.25
C LYS A 208 -11.59 -14.01 25.34
N LEU A 209 -10.48 -14.73 25.17
CA LEU A 209 -9.39 -14.32 24.27
C LEU A 209 -9.82 -14.23 22.80
N ASN A 210 -10.80 -15.03 22.37
CA ASN A 210 -11.33 -15.02 20.99
C ASN A 210 -12.37 -13.91 20.71
N ALA A 211 -12.96 -13.30 21.74
CA ALA A 211 -13.85 -12.15 21.53
C ALA A 211 -13.08 -10.95 20.94
N THR A 212 -13.74 -10.14 20.11
CA THR A 212 -13.07 -9.10 19.30
C THR A 212 -12.34 -8.08 20.17
N SER A 213 -12.97 -7.61 21.23
CA SER A 213 -12.43 -6.64 22.22
C SER A 213 -11.14 -7.09 22.92
N TYR A 214 -10.87 -8.40 22.99
CA TYR A 214 -9.69 -8.97 23.64
C TYR A 214 -8.65 -9.49 22.65
N SER A 215 -9.09 -10.18 21.59
CA SER A 215 -8.21 -10.73 20.54
C SER A 215 -7.40 -9.64 19.84
N GLN A 216 -7.99 -8.47 19.59
CA GLN A 216 -7.30 -7.39 18.90
C GLN A 216 -6.12 -6.80 19.69
N PRO A 217 -6.28 -6.30 20.94
CA PRO A 217 -5.13 -5.86 21.73
C PRO A 217 -4.14 -7.00 22.03
N ALA A 218 -4.61 -8.23 22.22
CA ALA A 218 -3.74 -9.38 22.43
C ALA A 218 -2.80 -9.66 21.24
N VAL A 219 -3.32 -9.70 20.00
CA VAL A 219 -2.48 -9.90 18.80
C VAL A 219 -1.53 -8.72 18.59
N MET A 220 -2.00 -7.48 18.78
CA MET A 220 -1.16 -6.28 18.64
C MET A 220 0.05 -6.31 19.59
N VAL A 221 -0.20 -6.46 20.90
CA VAL A 221 0.85 -6.40 21.93
C VAL A 221 1.83 -7.56 21.80
N SER A 222 1.35 -8.79 21.58
CA SER A 222 2.24 -9.95 21.38
C SER A 222 3.10 -9.81 20.12
N SER A 223 2.59 -9.20 19.06
CA SER A 223 3.36 -8.96 17.84
C SER A 223 4.43 -7.87 18.03
N LEU A 224 4.12 -6.79 18.75
CA LEU A 224 5.12 -5.77 19.08
C LEU A 224 6.17 -6.30 20.08
N ALA A 225 5.79 -7.14 21.03
CA ALA A 225 6.73 -7.79 21.94
C ALA A 225 7.71 -8.70 21.18
N ALA A 226 7.23 -9.49 20.21
CA ALA A 226 8.08 -10.29 19.33
C ALA A 226 9.02 -9.43 18.44
N LEU A 227 8.62 -8.20 18.09
CA LEU A 227 9.49 -7.26 17.37
C LEU A 227 10.64 -6.74 18.25
N GLU A 228 10.36 -6.38 19.51
CA GLU A 228 11.41 -5.85 20.40
C GLU A 228 12.43 -6.92 20.82
N GLU A 229 12.00 -8.18 20.98
CA GLU A 229 12.95 -9.30 21.13
C GLU A 229 13.83 -9.47 19.89
N LEU A 230 13.25 -9.42 18.68
CA LEU A 230 13.99 -9.53 17.42
C LEU A 230 14.99 -8.39 17.21
N LYS A 231 14.62 -7.15 17.56
CA LYS A 231 15.51 -5.99 17.51
C LYS A 231 16.69 -6.12 18.48
N ALA A 232 16.49 -6.72 19.65
CA ALA A 232 17.57 -6.98 20.61
C ALA A 232 18.49 -8.13 20.16
N GLU A 233 17.95 -9.14 19.47
CA GLU A 233 18.71 -10.24 18.89
C GLU A 233 19.41 -9.88 17.56
N ASN A 234 18.90 -8.89 16.83
CA ASN A 234 19.49 -8.35 15.60
C ASN A 234 19.33 -6.82 15.53
N PRO A 235 20.27 -6.04 16.11
CA PRO A 235 20.18 -4.57 16.12
C PRO A 235 20.18 -3.92 14.74
N ASP A 236 20.85 -4.53 13.76
CA ASP A 236 20.96 -4.02 12.38
C ASP A 236 19.72 -4.35 11.52
N LEU A 237 18.77 -5.15 12.01
CA LEU A 237 17.55 -5.57 11.29
C LEU A 237 16.87 -4.40 10.57
N MET A 238 16.63 -3.31 11.29
CA MET A 238 15.84 -2.18 10.80
C MET A 238 16.52 -1.44 9.66
N ALA A 239 17.85 -1.54 9.50
CA ALA A 239 18.56 -0.93 8.37
C ALA A 239 18.25 -1.62 7.02
N GLY A 240 17.76 -2.87 7.06
CA GLY A 240 17.29 -3.58 5.87
C GLY A 240 15.81 -3.40 5.54
N ILE A 241 15.01 -2.82 6.44
CA ILE A 241 13.55 -2.69 6.31
C ILE A 241 13.17 -1.34 5.68
N GLY A 242 12.59 -1.36 4.49
CA GLY A 242 12.01 -0.17 3.83
C GLY A 242 10.47 -0.19 3.75
N HIS A 243 9.83 -1.28 4.20
CA HIS A 243 8.41 -1.54 4.00
C HIS A 243 7.77 -2.14 5.25
N VAL A 244 6.55 -1.70 5.59
CA VAL A 244 5.80 -2.19 6.76
C VAL A 244 4.32 -2.31 6.40
N ALA A 245 3.71 -3.46 6.66
CA ALA A 245 2.30 -3.71 6.41
C ALA A 245 1.69 -4.62 7.49
N GLY A 246 0.36 -4.70 7.55
CA GLY A 246 -0.31 -5.74 8.33
C GLY A 246 -1.77 -5.91 7.96
N PHE A 247 -2.37 -7.00 8.43
CA PHE A 247 -3.70 -7.44 8.00
C PHE A 247 -4.80 -6.97 8.97
N SER A 248 -5.74 -6.14 8.48
CA SER A 248 -6.81 -5.54 9.27
C SER A 248 -6.24 -4.80 10.51
N LEU A 249 -6.47 -5.34 11.71
CA LEU A 249 -5.79 -4.97 12.96
C LEU A 249 -4.28 -4.73 12.78
N GLY A 250 -3.60 -5.62 12.04
CA GLY A 250 -2.15 -5.58 11.85
C GLY A 250 -1.65 -4.30 11.19
N GLU A 251 -2.51 -3.54 10.50
CA GLU A 251 -2.16 -2.21 9.97
C GLU A 251 -1.86 -1.22 11.11
N ILE A 252 -2.62 -1.26 12.22
CA ILE A 252 -2.35 -0.39 13.39
C ILE A 252 -1.08 -0.87 14.10
N THR A 253 -0.85 -2.18 14.18
CA THR A 253 0.41 -2.77 14.67
C THR A 253 1.60 -2.30 13.83
N ALA A 254 1.47 -2.26 12.49
CA ALA A 254 2.48 -1.77 11.56
C ALA A 254 2.77 -0.27 11.75
N LEU A 255 1.73 0.55 11.93
CA LEU A 255 1.88 1.98 12.21
C LEU A 255 2.62 2.23 13.53
N VAL A 256 2.34 1.47 14.59
CA VAL A 256 3.11 1.55 15.86
C VAL A 256 4.54 1.05 15.67
N ALA A 257 4.75 -0.09 14.99
CA ALA A 257 6.08 -0.65 14.74
C ALA A 257 7.00 0.30 13.96
N ALA A 258 6.42 1.14 13.08
CA ALA A 258 7.12 2.16 12.32
C ALA A 258 7.29 3.51 13.06
N GLY A 259 6.65 3.71 14.21
CA GLY A 259 6.63 4.99 14.93
C GLY A 259 5.70 6.06 14.31
N ALA A 260 4.76 5.65 13.45
CA ALA A 260 3.67 6.51 12.96
C ALA A 260 2.62 6.79 14.06
N LEU A 261 2.53 5.88 15.04
CA LEU A 261 1.71 5.95 16.25
C LEU A 261 2.57 5.64 17.48
N SER A 262 2.23 6.18 18.65
CA SER A 262 2.81 5.71 19.92
C SER A 262 2.22 4.34 20.31
N PHE A 263 2.90 3.59 21.18
CA PHE A 263 2.38 2.31 21.69
C PHE A 263 1.06 2.51 22.45
N GLU A 264 1.04 3.44 23.40
CA GLU A 264 -0.14 3.79 24.20
C GLU A 264 -1.32 4.21 23.32
N ASP A 265 -1.09 5.06 22.31
CA ASP A 265 -2.16 5.60 21.48
C ASP A 265 -2.66 4.59 20.44
N GLY A 266 -1.76 3.82 19.84
CA GLY A 266 -2.14 2.67 19.01
C GLY A 266 -2.94 1.63 19.79
N LEU A 267 -2.61 1.39 21.06
CA LEU A 267 -3.33 0.43 21.90
C LEU A 267 -4.70 0.96 22.36
N LYS A 268 -4.81 2.26 22.71
CA LYS A 268 -6.11 2.93 22.93
C LYS A 268 -6.99 2.82 21.68
N LEU A 269 -6.43 3.12 20.51
CA LEU A 269 -7.13 3.01 19.22
C LEU A 269 -7.60 1.58 18.93
N VAL A 270 -6.75 0.59 19.15
CA VAL A 270 -7.09 -0.83 19.00
C VAL A 270 -8.20 -1.24 19.99
N LYS A 271 -8.14 -0.80 21.25
CA LYS A 271 -9.22 -1.04 22.22
C LYS A 271 -10.55 -0.47 21.73
N VAL A 272 -10.60 0.82 21.39
CA VAL A 272 -11.84 1.49 20.90
C VAL A 272 -12.36 0.84 19.62
N ARG A 273 -11.48 0.55 18.64
CA ARG A 273 -11.83 -0.17 17.40
C ARG A 273 -12.45 -1.53 17.70
N ALA A 274 -11.84 -2.30 18.60
CA ALA A 274 -12.26 -3.65 18.91
C ALA A 274 -13.59 -3.70 19.69
N GLU A 275 -13.77 -2.78 20.64
CA GLU A 275 -15.03 -2.60 21.39
C GLU A 275 -16.16 -2.12 20.47
N ALA A 276 -15.91 -1.13 19.60
CA ALA A 276 -16.91 -0.60 18.67
C ALA A 276 -17.28 -1.58 17.54
N MET A 277 -16.32 -2.35 17.03
CA MET A 277 -16.60 -3.44 16.07
C MET A 277 -17.40 -4.58 16.73
N GLN A 278 -17.10 -4.94 17.98
CA GLN A 278 -17.91 -5.93 18.72
C GLN A 278 -19.34 -5.45 18.90
N ALA A 279 -19.53 -4.22 19.38
CA ALA A 279 -20.86 -3.63 19.52
C ALA A 279 -21.62 -3.56 18.18
N SER A 280 -20.92 -3.34 17.07
CA SER A 280 -21.52 -3.37 15.72
C SER A 280 -22.00 -4.77 15.31
N CYS A 281 -21.30 -5.85 15.71
CA CYS A 281 -21.79 -7.21 15.54
C CYS A 281 -23.05 -7.48 16.38
N ASP A 282 -23.08 -6.97 17.61
CA ASP A 282 -24.16 -7.21 18.57
C ASP A 282 -25.49 -6.51 18.15
N LEU A 283 -25.43 -5.50 17.28
CA LEU A 283 -26.60 -4.81 16.71
C LEU A 283 -27.36 -5.65 15.66
N LYS A 284 -26.68 -6.46 14.86
CA LYS A 284 -27.31 -7.25 13.77
C LYS A 284 -26.53 -8.55 13.50
N PRO A 285 -27.17 -9.73 13.70
CA PRO A 285 -26.59 -11.02 13.31
C PRO A 285 -26.08 -11.03 11.87
N SER A 286 -24.80 -11.36 11.73
CA SER A 286 -24.04 -11.27 10.49
C SER A 286 -22.87 -12.25 10.53
N GLY A 287 -22.11 -12.40 9.44
CA GLY A 287 -21.01 -13.36 9.42
C GLY A 287 -20.06 -13.17 8.24
N MET A 288 -19.10 -14.10 8.14
CA MET A 288 -18.10 -14.14 7.09
C MET A 288 -17.88 -15.59 6.60
N GLY A 289 -17.50 -15.75 5.34
CA GLY A 289 -17.19 -17.04 4.71
C GLY A 289 -15.89 -16.96 3.91
N SER A 290 -15.02 -17.95 4.03
CA SER A 290 -13.78 -18.06 3.24
C SER A 290 -14.04 -18.89 1.99
N ILE A 291 -13.74 -18.33 0.82
CA ILE A 291 -13.90 -18.95 -0.49
C ILE A 291 -12.51 -19.08 -1.14
N THR A 292 -12.21 -20.23 -1.76
CA THR A 292 -10.94 -20.50 -2.42
C THR A 292 -11.14 -21.32 -3.68
N GLY A 293 -10.64 -20.83 -4.82
CA GLY A 293 -10.59 -21.55 -6.10
C GLY A 293 -11.47 -20.97 -7.22
N LEU A 294 -12.23 -19.91 -6.95
CA LEU A 294 -12.99 -19.16 -7.97
C LEU A 294 -12.14 -18.00 -8.53
N SER A 295 -12.39 -17.60 -9.78
CA SER A 295 -11.88 -16.34 -10.34
C SER A 295 -12.64 -15.13 -9.78
N ASP A 296 -12.16 -13.90 -10.04
CA ASP A 296 -12.86 -12.70 -9.58
C ASP A 296 -14.21 -12.51 -10.30
N GLU A 297 -14.32 -12.88 -11.58
CA GLU A 297 -15.60 -12.89 -12.32
C GLU A 297 -16.59 -13.90 -11.72
N GLN A 298 -16.12 -15.10 -11.35
CA GLN A 298 -16.95 -16.09 -10.64
C GLN A 298 -17.34 -15.62 -9.23
N MET A 299 -16.54 -14.78 -8.58
CA MET A 299 -16.90 -14.18 -7.29
C MET A 299 -17.96 -13.08 -7.43
N GLU A 300 -17.95 -12.32 -8.52
CA GLU A 300 -19.02 -11.37 -8.86
C GLU A 300 -20.33 -12.10 -9.21
N GLU A 301 -20.26 -13.19 -9.99
CA GLU A 301 -21.39 -14.08 -10.27
C GLU A 301 -21.95 -14.71 -8.98
N LEU A 302 -21.09 -15.23 -8.10
CA LEU A 302 -21.49 -15.80 -6.81
C LEU A 302 -22.25 -14.80 -5.93
N ILE A 303 -21.73 -13.57 -5.80
CA ILE A 303 -22.34 -12.54 -4.95
C ILE A 303 -23.65 -12.05 -5.55
N SER A 304 -23.67 -11.70 -6.85
CA SER A 304 -24.89 -11.23 -7.52
C SER A 304 -25.98 -12.30 -7.58
N GLY A 305 -25.62 -13.55 -7.89
CA GLY A 305 -26.51 -14.70 -7.87
C GLY A 305 -26.98 -15.14 -6.47
N THR A 306 -26.34 -14.67 -5.40
CA THR A 306 -26.84 -14.84 -4.02
C THR A 306 -27.78 -13.72 -3.61
N LEU A 307 -27.44 -12.46 -3.96
CA LEU A 307 -28.30 -11.29 -3.71
C LEU A 307 -29.55 -11.24 -4.59
N ALA A 308 -29.63 -12.05 -5.64
CA ALA A 308 -30.86 -12.28 -6.41
C ALA A 308 -31.89 -13.15 -5.65
N GLU A 309 -31.46 -13.90 -4.64
CA GLU A 309 -32.29 -14.85 -3.88
C GLU A 309 -32.49 -14.44 -2.41
N THR A 310 -31.64 -13.56 -1.86
CA THR A 310 -31.77 -13.05 -0.49
C THR A 310 -32.05 -11.55 -0.46
N SER A 311 -32.90 -11.10 0.46
CA SER A 311 -33.11 -9.66 0.73
C SER A 311 -32.01 -9.05 1.62
N GLY A 312 -30.84 -9.68 1.64
CA GLY A 312 -29.73 -9.34 2.52
C GLY A 312 -28.65 -8.53 1.81
N SER A 313 -27.46 -8.57 2.37
CA SER A 313 -26.26 -7.90 1.88
C SER A 313 -25.06 -8.84 1.98
N LEU A 314 -24.16 -8.76 0.99
CA LEU A 314 -23.00 -9.64 0.85
C LEU A 314 -21.95 -8.95 -0.03
N GLN A 315 -20.71 -8.87 0.42
CA GLN A 315 -19.60 -8.35 -0.37
C GLN A 315 -18.28 -9.07 -0.03
N ILE A 316 -17.24 -8.85 -0.84
CA ILE A 316 -15.87 -9.26 -0.50
C ILE A 316 -15.37 -8.35 0.64
N ALA A 317 -14.95 -8.94 1.76
CA ALA A 317 -14.33 -8.26 2.89
C ALA A 317 -12.79 -8.35 2.88
N ASN A 318 -12.23 -9.40 2.28
CA ASN A 318 -10.78 -9.57 2.21
C ASN A 318 -10.36 -10.23 0.89
N TYR A 319 -9.41 -9.63 0.18
CA TYR A 319 -8.65 -10.23 -0.92
C TYR A 319 -7.38 -10.83 -0.32
N LEU A 320 -7.24 -12.17 -0.29
CA LEU A 320 -6.17 -12.85 0.46
C LEU A 320 -4.96 -13.20 -0.40
N PHE A 321 -5.22 -13.72 -1.59
CA PHE A 321 -4.29 -14.22 -2.60
C PHE A 321 -5.09 -14.59 -3.88
N PRO A 322 -4.45 -14.88 -5.04
CA PRO A 322 -5.17 -15.22 -6.26
C PRO A 322 -6.20 -16.34 -6.08
N GLY A 323 -7.48 -16.00 -6.36
CA GLY A 323 -8.63 -16.88 -6.16
C GLY A 323 -8.91 -17.24 -4.70
N GLY A 324 -8.49 -16.42 -3.74
CA GLY A 324 -8.77 -16.54 -2.30
C GLY A 324 -9.45 -15.28 -1.77
N ARG A 325 -10.72 -15.39 -1.39
CA ARG A 325 -11.56 -14.28 -0.94
C ARG A 325 -12.21 -14.61 0.39
N VAL A 326 -12.49 -13.60 1.19
CA VAL A 326 -13.47 -13.69 2.27
C VAL A 326 -14.69 -12.86 1.88
N ILE A 327 -15.87 -13.48 1.89
CA ILE A 327 -17.15 -12.81 1.77
C ILE A 327 -17.71 -12.51 3.15
N SER A 328 -18.52 -11.45 3.26
CA SER A 328 -18.98 -10.90 4.54
C SER A 328 -20.34 -10.24 4.34
N GLY A 329 -21.28 -10.47 5.26
CA GLY A 329 -22.66 -10.01 5.11
C GLY A 329 -23.68 -10.65 6.06
N ASP A 330 -24.94 -10.65 5.63
CA ASP A 330 -26.04 -11.34 6.31
C ASP A 330 -25.77 -12.85 6.40
N VAL A 331 -26.14 -13.49 7.52
CA VAL A 331 -25.81 -14.90 7.80
C VAL A 331 -26.35 -15.84 6.70
N GLU A 332 -27.59 -15.63 6.27
CA GLU A 332 -28.23 -16.41 5.20
C GLU A 332 -27.51 -16.25 3.85
N SER A 333 -27.15 -15.02 3.48
CA SER A 333 -26.38 -14.75 2.26
C SER A 333 -24.98 -15.37 2.28
N VAL A 334 -24.30 -15.34 3.43
CA VAL A 334 -22.99 -16.00 3.61
C VAL A 334 -23.12 -17.52 3.46
N ASP A 335 -24.19 -18.11 3.99
CA ASP A 335 -24.40 -19.57 3.99
C ASP A 335 -24.76 -20.07 2.58
N ILE A 336 -25.69 -19.42 1.90
CA ILE A 336 -26.05 -19.72 0.51
C ILE A 336 -24.84 -19.56 -0.41
N ALA A 337 -24.05 -18.49 -0.26
CA ALA A 337 -22.83 -18.29 -1.05
C ALA A 337 -21.74 -19.34 -0.73
N CYS A 338 -21.65 -19.83 0.52
CA CYS A 338 -20.71 -20.91 0.85
C CYS A 338 -21.07 -22.23 0.17
N GLU A 339 -22.36 -22.55 -0.01
CA GLU A 339 -22.77 -23.75 -0.75
C GLU A 339 -22.65 -23.54 -2.26
N LYS A 340 -23.18 -22.45 -2.82
CA LYS A 340 -23.08 -22.10 -4.25
C LYS A 340 -21.63 -22.07 -4.75
N ALA A 341 -20.70 -21.58 -3.95
CA ALA A 341 -19.28 -21.60 -4.31
C ALA A 341 -18.76 -23.03 -4.61
N LYS A 342 -19.22 -24.05 -3.87
CA LYS A 342 -18.84 -25.46 -4.10
C LYS A 342 -19.44 -25.98 -5.41
N GLU A 343 -20.69 -25.60 -5.71
CA GLU A 343 -21.38 -25.94 -6.96
C GLU A 343 -20.66 -25.29 -8.17
N MET A 344 -20.16 -24.07 -8.02
CA MET A 344 -19.32 -23.35 -8.98
C MET A 344 -17.87 -23.88 -9.08
N GLY A 345 -17.52 -24.93 -8.32
CA GLY A 345 -16.23 -25.61 -8.39
C GLY A 345 -15.12 -25.04 -7.49
N ALA A 346 -15.46 -24.25 -6.45
CA ALA A 346 -14.48 -23.78 -5.48
C ALA A 346 -13.77 -24.95 -4.80
N ALA A 347 -12.44 -24.89 -4.74
CA ALA A 347 -11.59 -25.87 -4.06
C ALA A 347 -11.80 -25.92 -2.54
N ALA A 348 -12.31 -24.83 -1.95
CA ALA A 348 -12.88 -24.82 -0.60
C ALA A 348 -13.85 -23.64 -0.43
N ALA A 349 -14.91 -23.85 0.35
CA ALA A 349 -15.82 -22.79 0.81
C ALA A 349 -16.37 -23.14 2.20
N SER A 350 -16.27 -22.22 3.17
CA SER A 350 -16.73 -22.45 4.54
C SER A 350 -16.96 -21.16 5.34
N LYS A 351 -17.98 -21.14 6.20
CA LYS A 351 -18.17 -20.10 7.23
C LYS A 351 -16.92 -19.93 8.11
N LEU A 352 -16.66 -18.71 8.55
CA LEU A 352 -15.65 -18.37 9.56
C LEU A 352 -16.31 -18.25 10.94
N VAL A 353 -15.58 -18.65 11.99
CA VAL A 353 -16.02 -18.49 13.38
C VAL A 353 -15.60 -17.10 13.86
N VAL A 354 -16.45 -16.10 13.58
CA VAL A 354 -16.26 -14.68 13.89
C VAL A 354 -17.56 -14.06 14.42
N ALA A 355 -17.47 -12.92 15.11
CA ALA A 355 -18.63 -12.27 15.72
C ALA A 355 -19.62 -11.65 14.71
N GLY A 356 -19.16 -11.25 13.52
CA GLY A 356 -20.03 -10.64 12.51
C GLY A 356 -19.30 -10.24 11.23
N ALA A 357 -19.99 -9.48 10.38
CA ALA A 357 -19.55 -9.09 9.03
C ALA A 357 -18.52 -7.94 9.03
N PHE A 358 -17.29 -8.20 9.47
CA PHE A 358 -16.20 -7.21 9.41
C PHE A 358 -15.89 -6.76 7.96
N HIS A 359 -15.32 -5.56 7.81
CA HIS A 359 -14.95 -4.96 6.50
C HIS A 359 -16.14 -4.80 5.54
N THR A 360 -17.28 -4.39 6.10
CA THR A 360 -18.52 -4.06 5.38
C THR A 360 -19.29 -2.92 6.08
N ALA A 361 -20.37 -2.44 5.46
CA ALA A 361 -21.30 -1.48 6.05
C ALA A 361 -21.94 -1.94 7.39
N PHE A 362 -21.88 -3.22 7.76
CA PHE A 362 -22.27 -3.65 9.13
C PHE A 362 -21.39 -3.00 10.21
N MET A 363 -20.16 -2.60 9.86
CA MET A 363 -19.24 -1.89 10.76
C MET A 363 -19.36 -0.35 10.66
N ASP A 364 -20.35 0.18 9.92
CA ASP A 364 -20.59 1.62 9.86
C ASP A 364 -20.72 2.29 11.25
N PRO A 365 -21.39 1.69 12.26
CA PRO A 365 -21.45 2.27 13.61
C PRO A 365 -20.09 2.39 14.31
N ALA A 366 -19.12 1.54 13.96
CA ALA A 366 -17.78 1.60 14.55
C ALA A 366 -16.96 2.81 14.06
N LYS A 367 -17.30 3.40 12.90
CA LYS A 367 -16.54 4.51 12.29
C LYS A 367 -16.47 5.74 13.19
N GLU A 368 -17.56 6.10 13.86
CA GLU A 368 -17.63 7.30 14.70
C GLU A 368 -16.69 7.19 15.91
N ALA A 369 -16.69 6.04 16.60
CA ALA A 369 -15.79 5.76 17.72
C ALA A 369 -14.31 5.74 17.30
N VAL A 370 -14.00 5.13 16.14
CA VAL A 370 -12.63 5.09 15.58
C VAL A 370 -12.18 6.48 15.15
N ALA A 371 -13.05 7.29 14.54
CA ALA A 371 -12.75 8.67 14.14
C ALA A 371 -12.52 9.58 15.35
N ALA A 372 -13.35 9.45 16.40
CA ALA A 372 -13.18 10.18 17.65
C ALA A 372 -11.85 9.83 18.33
N ALA A 373 -11.51 8.53 18.44
CA ALA A 373 -10.21 8.10 18.97
C ALA A 373 -9.03 8.64 18.13
N LEU A 374 -9.15 8.67 16.81
CA LEU A 374 -8.12 9.22 15.92
C LEU A 374 -8.01 10.74 15.95
N ALA A 375 -9.01 11.48 16.44
CA ALA A 375 -8.95 12.94 16.52
C ALA A 375 -7.82 13.40 17.46
N ASP A 376 -7.80 12.89 18.69
CA ASP A 376 -6.89 13.28 19.77
C ASP A 376 -5.47 12.68 19.65
N ILE A 377 -5.28 11.69 18.77
CA ILE A 377 -3.99 11.00 18.61
C ILE A 377 -3.05 11.78 17.68
N GLU A 378 -1.79 11.95 18.11
CA GLU A 378 -0.72 12.42 17.23
C GLU A 378 -0.34 11.31 16.23
N VAL A 379 -0.44 11.60 14.94
CA VAL A 379 -0.09 10.67 13.86
C VAL A 379 1.07 11.26 13.06
N LYS A 380 2.05 10.41 12.74
CA LYS A 380 3.25 10.78 11.99
C LYS A 380 3.35 9.96 10.71
N LEU A 381 4.04 10.48 9.70
CA LEU A 381 4.53 9.70 8.57
C LEU A 381 6.05 9.55 8.69
N PRO A 382 6.57 8.39 9.15
CA PRO A 382 8.00 8.14 9.27
C PRO A 382 8.72 8.22 7.92
N SER A 383 9.79 9.01 7.86
CA SER A 383 10.63 9.11 6.66
C SER A 383 11.42 7.82 6.42
N GLY A 384 11.36 7.28 5.21
CA GLY A 384 12.14 6.09 4.81
C GLY A 384 11.44 4.74 5.01
N LEU A 385 10.16 4.72 5.41
CA LEU A 385 9.35 3.50 5.50
C LEU A 385 8.06 3.63 4.67
N ASN A 386 7.82 2.68 3.77
CA ASN A 386 6.56 2.54 3.05
C ASN A 386 5.54 1.81 3.93
N LEU A 387 4.54 2.53 4.42
CA LEU A 387 3.48 1.99 5.29
C LEU A 387 2.21 1.73 4.47
N TYR A 388 1.78 0.48 4.31
CA TYR A 388 0.73 0.12 3.35
C TYR A 388 -0.68 0.12 3.95
N SER A 389 -1.61 0.85 3.33
CA SER A 389 -3.02 0.83 3.74
C SER A 389 -3.78 -0.37 3.19
N ASN A 390 -4.62 -1.00 4.00
CA ASN A 390 -5.48 -2.11 3.55
C ASN A 390 -6.58 -1.66 2.58
N VAL A 391 -6.94 -0.36 2.59
CA VAL A 391 -8.00 0.22 1.76
C VAL A 391 -7.54 0.47 0.32
N THR A 392 -6.30 0.94 0.15
CA THR A 392 -5.73 1.23 -1.18
C THR A 392 -4.86 0.09 -1.72
N ALA A 393 -4.18 -0.64 -0.84
CA ALA A 393 -2.98 -1.47 -1.09
C ALA A 393 -1.70 -0.67 -1.45
N GLU A 394 -1.74 0.65 -1.27
CA GLU A 394 -0.63 1.56 -1.60
C GLU A 394 0.00 2.14 -0.32
N PRO A 395 1.24 2.66 -0.39
CA PRO A 395 1.87 3.40 0.70
C PRO A 395 1.08 4.66 1.10
N TYR A 396 1.06 4.96 2.40
CA TYR A 396 0.59 6.22 2.95
C TYR A 396 1.46 7.40 2.53
N THR A 397 0.82 8.52 2.18
CA THR A 397 1.48 9.75 1.71
C THR A 397 1.35 10.94 2.65
N SER A 398 0.47 10.88 3.66
CA SER A 398 0.38 11.88 4.74
C SER A 398 -0.21 11.30 6.04
N ALA A 399 -0.05 12.03 7.16
CA ALA A 399 -0.62 11.64 8.46
C ALA A 399 -2.15 11.78 8.49
N GLU A 400 -2.70 12.73 7.74
CA GLU A 400 -4.13 12.94 7.54
C GLU A 400 -4.73 11.76 6.77
N GLN A 401 -4.05 11.27 5.74
CA GLN A 401 -4.46 10.08 4.99
C GLN A 401 -4.47 8.82 5.88
N ILE A 402 -3.53 8.70 6.83
CA ILE A 402 -3.56 7.64 7.85
C ILE A 402 -4.83 7.73 8.69
N LYS A 403 -5.19 8.91 9.19
CA LYS A 403 -6.45 9.09 9.95
C LYS A 403 -7.69 8.76 9.11
N GLU A 404 -7.77 9.26 7.88
CA GLU A 404 -8.89 9.02 6.97
C GLU A 404 -9.07 7.54 6.64
N LEU A 405 -8.02 6.87 6.14
CA LEU A 405 -8.12 5.49 5.68
C LEU A 405 -8.28 4.49 6.83
N LEU A 406 -7.79 4.77 8.05
CA LEU A 406 -8.07 3.93 9.22
C LEU A 406 -9.56 3.94 9.61
N VAL A 407 -10.26 5.08 9.50
CA VAL A 407 -11.72 5.15 9.69
C VAL A 407 -12.44 4.39 8.57
N GLN A 408 -11.98 4.53 7.33
CA GLN A 408 -12.52 3.80 6.19
C GLN A 408 -12.24 2.28 6.26
N GLN A 409 -11.16 1.86 6.93
CA GLN A 409 -10.68 0.48 6.97
C GLN A 409 -11.69 -0.50 7.58
N VAL A 410 -12.43 -0.11 8.62
CA VAL A 410 -13.34 -1.02 9.32
C VAL A 410 -14.54 -1.45 8.47
N VAL A 411 -14.88 -0.66 7.44
CA VAL A 411 -16.00 -0.91 6.51
C VAL A 411 -15.57 -1.30 5.09
N SER A 412 -14.28 -1.16 4.75
CA SER A 412 -13.76 -1.37 3.40
C SER A 412 -12.99 -2.69 3.27
N PRO A 413 -12.99 -3.32 2.08
CA PRO A 413 -12.33 -4.60 1.87
C PRO A 413 -10.81 -4.50 2.06
N VAL A 414 -10.22 -5.45 2.80
CA VAL A 414 -8.77 -5.57 2.96
C VAL A 414 -8.14 -6.11 1.69
N LYS A 415 -7.33 -5.29 1.01
CA LYS A 415 -6.61 -5.63 -0.22
C LYS A 415 -5.24 -6.30 0.05
N TRP A 416 -5.25 -7.38 0.83
CA TRP A 416 -4.00 -8.04 1.22
C TRP A 416 -3.29 -8.75 0.07
N GLU A 417 -4.00 -9.33 -0.88
CA GLU A 417 -3.40 -9.91 -2.10
C GLU A 417 -2.51 -8.90 -2.83
N GLN A 418 -3.03 -7.68 -3.01
CA GLN A 418 -2.35 -6.59 -3.70
C GLN A 418 -1.12 -6.12 -2.91
N THR A 419 -1.26 -5.89 -1.60
CA THR A 419 -0.14 -5.55 -0.71
C THR A 419 0.94 -6.66 -0.71
N ALA A 420 0.52 -7.93 -0.61
CA ALA A 420 1.42 -9.08 -0.60
C ALA A 420 2.11 -9.31 -1.96
N ALA A 421 1.49 -8.93 -3.08
CA ALA A 421 2.14 -8.94 -4.38
C ALA A 421 3.27 -7.89 -4.45
N THR A 422 3.01 -6.66 -3.97
CA THR A 422 4.03 -5.61 -3.87
C THR A 422 5.19 -6.01 -2.96
N LEU A 423 4.91 -6.54 -1.77
CA LEU A 423 5.97 -7.03 -0.85
C LEU A 423 6.70 -8.28 -1.38
N GLY A 424 6.00 -9.15 -2.13
CA GLY A 424 6.59 -10.35 -2.72
C GLY A 424 7.62 -10.03 -3.81
N ALA A 425 7.39 -8.94 -4.56
CA ALA A 425 8.26 -8.46 -5.63
C ALA A 425 9.57 -7.80 -5.15
N LEU A 426 9.67 -7.41 -3.88
CA LEU A 426 10.92 -6.92 -3.26
C LEU A 426 11.97 -8.04 -3.21
N ASP A 427 13.27 -7.74 -3.23
CA ASP A 427 14.32 -8.77 -3.09
C ASP A 427 14.81 -9.01 -1.64
N GLY A 428 14.65 -8.04 -0.72
CA GLY A 428 15.08 -8.15 0.68
C GLY A 428 14.12 -8.94 1.58
N ASP A 429 14.64 -9.47 2.71
CA ASP A 429 13.93 -10.44 3.55
C ASP A 429 12.62 -9.92 4.16
N LEU A 430 11.66 -10.83 4.30
CA LEU A 430 10.30 -10.55 4.76
C LEU A 430 10.09 -11.19 6.12
N TYR A 431 9.43 -10.50 7.06
CA TYR A 431 9.22 -11.03 8.41
C TYR A 431 7.74 -10.94 8.79
N GLU A 432 7.08 -12.08 8.99
CA GLU A 432 5.81 -12.16 9.68
C GLU A 432 6.07 -12.12 11.19
N ILE A 433 5.68 -11.03 11.86
CA ILE A 433 5.94 -10.80 13.28
C ILE A 433 4.64 -10.98 14.06
N GLY A 434 4.56 -12.01 14.91
CA GLY A 434 3.40 -12.34 15.73
C GLY A 434 2.92 -13.78 15.55
N ALA A 435 1.82 -14.10 16.23
CA ALA A 435 1.32 -15.46 16.36
C ALA A 435 0.99 -16.13 15.01
N GLY A 436 1.34 -17.41 14.89
CA GLY A 436 0.98 -18.25 13.75
C GLY A 436 1.98 -18.20 12.57
N GLN A 437 1.42 -18.11 11.36
CA GLN A 437 2.13 -18.09 10.06
C GLN A 437 1.14 -17.79 8.90
N GLN A 438 0.10 -16.98 9.17
CA GLN A 438 -1.02 -16.77 8.26
C GLN A 438 -0.58 -16.00 7.01
N LEU A 439 0.19 -14.93 7.19
CA LEU A 439 0.64 -14.06 6.11
C LEU A 439 1.69 -14.77 5.25
N LYS A 440 2.56 -15.59 5.85
CA LYS A 440 3.46 -16.52 5.14
C LYS A 440 2.69 -17.56 4.33
N ALA A 441 1.58 -18.08 4.86
CA ALA A 441 0.72 -19.02 4.12
C ALA A 441 0.02 -18.35 2.92
N MET A 442 -0.43 -17.09 3.07
CA MET A 442 -0.97 -16.28 1.98
C MET A 442 0.10 -15.94 0.94
N MET A 443 1.30 -15.52 1.38
CA MET A 443 2.44 -15.25 0.50
C MET A 443 2.79 -16.47 -0.37
N LYS A 444 2.70 -17.71 0.15
CA LYS A 444 2.88 -18.95 -0.64
C LYS A 444 1.90 -19.11 -1.81
N ARG A 445 0.73 -18.48 -1.73
CA ARG A 445 -0.31 -18.46 -2.77
C ARG A 445 -0.10 -17.32 -3.77
N VAL A 446 0.50 -16.21 -3.33
CA VAL A 446 0.89 -15.06 -4.18
C VAL A 446 2.20 -15.34 -4.91
N ASP A 447 3.32 -15.49 -4.20
CA ASP A 447 4.64 -15.81 -4.77
C ASP A 447 5.39 -16.91 -3.97
N LYS A 448 5.71 -17.99 -4.68
CA LYS A 448 6.46 -19.17 -4.18
C LYS A 448 7.97 -18.93 -4.05
N LYS A 449 8.55 -17.88 -4.67
CA LYS A 449 9.91 -17.37 -4.42
C LYS A 449 9.89 -16.55 -3.13
N ALA A 450 9.07 -15.50 -3.05
CA ALA A 450 8.93 -14.66 -1.86
C ALA A 450 8.65 -15.44 -0.57
N PHE A 451 7.74 -16.43 -0.60
CA PHE A 451 7.46 -17.33 0.54
C PHE A 451 8.71 -17.94 1.21
N ARG A 452 9.79 -18.19 0.46
CA ARG A 452 11.04 -18.75 1.00
C ARG A 452 11.86 -17.74 1.81
N ARG A 453 11.66 -16.45 1.55
CA ARG A 453 12.29 -15.29 2.22
C ARG A 453 11.44 -14.77 3.40
N VAL A 454 10.26 -15.36 3.64
CA VAL A 454 9.43 -15.01 4.82
C VAL A 454 9.93 -15.76 6.04
N THR A 455 10.50 -15.05 7.00
CA THR A 455 10.76 -15.53 8.37
C THR A 455 9.51 -15.31 9.24
N THR A 456 9.24 -16.20 10.19
CA THR A 456 8.12 -16.07 11.15
C THR A 456 8.70 -15.91 12.55
N VAL A 457 8.46 -14.76 13.18
CA VAL A 457 9.03 -14.33 14.46
C VAL A 457 7.90 -14.22 15.47
N GLY A 458 8.06 -14.82 16.66
CA GLY A 458 6.91 -15.11 17.52
C GLY A 458 5.92 -16.06 16.84
N GLY A 459 6.40 -16.95 15.96
CA GLY A 459 5.59 -17.88 15.15
C GLY A 459 4.96 -19.04 15.96
N TRP A 460 4.48 -18.73 17.16
CA TRP A 460 3.83 -19.62 18.12
C TRP A 460 2.58 -20.26 17.50
N ARG A 461 2.21 -21.44 17.98
CA ARG A 461 1.10 -22.23 17.47
C ARG A 461 0.34 -22.85 18.63
N PRO A 462 -1.00 -23.01 18.53
CA PRO A 462 -1.72 -23.81 19.49
C PRO A 462 -1.11 -25.22 19.56
N PRO A 463 -1.08 -25.87 20.72
CA PRO A 463 -0.68 -27.26 20.86
C PRO A 463 -1.40 -28.13 19.83
N ARG A 464 -0.70 -29.12 19.26
CA ARG A 464 -1.34 -30.11 18.39
C ARG A 464 -2.34 -30.90 19.24
N LYS A 465 -3.61 -30.83 18.86
CA LYS A 465 -4.67 -31.73 19.34
C LYS A 465 -4.46 -33.14 18.79
#